data_AF-A0A2D4SS96-F1
#
_entry.id   AF-A0A2D4SS96-F1
#
_cell.length_a   1.000
_cell.length_b   1.000
_cell.length_c   1.000
_cell.angle_alpha   90.00
_cell.angle_beta   90.00
_cell.angle_gamma   90.00
#
_symmetry.space_group_name_H-M   'P 1'
#
loop_
_entity.id
_entity.type
_entity.pdbx_description
1 polymer ?
#
loop_
_entity_poly.entity_id
_entity_poly.type
_entity_poly.pdbx_seq_one_letter_code
_entity_poly.pdbx_strand_id
1 'polypeptide(L)'
;MVHMAKSNRPERLPKGHHLSIHYSIEGLIRLAERRMFYLASNNRPENQQIYCWNCGYEKTQGGQKNCTSCNEPLFPKKFLISARWNHLQFDNTELFFRKDISHPFLHPTLDCFFENNIQWSVVEWSSLDFMLNKSAPLQAECILNIAQRTLGLIGYLHEHGVALEEVHPRNFLYNPEIDDFIFFDPDVRLCIDTPIPENERGYEVPSLAQTLLYLTSVSDHELRTLLRSAIEGCFSSAYNFGRAIEKFMSRGIPPTKYMDNISAISDVGLIRNLNEDNWNWTNISEYCNMYVVADGMGGHDCGEIASQMAVEIICEEGIKRYQEQLPHSIDGVSLDQFQEILHDSFQEANNSIKEYSEKAGSDMGTTMVSAFVLSRNGQQFALVANVGDSRGYLFRGGTLHQITKDHSLVAKMVEQNQITKEEARVHPHSNILLRTVGTDRNVDIDVFRVGLQKDDVILLCSDGLWGEAEDEKLEATMHSDADLSKVCRTLLRESHLGGGRDNCTIMLIRV
;
A
#
# COMPACT_ATOMS: atom_id res chain seq x y z
N MET A 1 16.36 -10.66 -10.16
CA MET A 1 16.55 -9.64 -9.11
C MET A 1 17.69 -10.08 -8.21
N VAL A 2 18.70 -9.24 -8.03
CA VAL A 2 19.72 -9.48 -7.01
C VAL A 2 19.04 -9.18 -5.67
N HIS A 3 18.91 -10.17 -4.79
CA HIS A 3 18.44 -9.95 -3.42
C HIS A 3 19.30 -8.85 -2.79
N MET A 4 18.70 -7.68 -2.61
CA MET A 4 19.30 -6.58 -1.84
C MET A 4 19.37 -7.03 -0.39
N ALA A 5 20.58 -7.13 0.17
CA ALA A 5 20.75 -7.37 1.60
C ALA A 5 19.96 -6.32 2.39
N LYS A 6 19.12 -6.76 3.34
CA LYS A 6 18.35 -5.88 4.23
C LYS A 6 19.29 -4.89 4.91
N SER A 7 19.21 -3.62 4.53
CA SER A 7 19.68 -2.55 5.41
C SER A 7 18.63 -2.35 6.50
N ASN A 8 19.03 -2.60 7.74
CA ASN A 8 18.16 -2.36 8.89
C ASN A 8 17.71 -0.90 8.91
N ARG A 9 16.43 -0.67 9.20
CA ARG A 9 15.92 0.68 9.38
C ARG A 9 16.71 1.39 10.48
N PRO A 10 17.20 2.62 10.21
CA PRO A 10 17.88 3.41 11.22
C PRO A 10 17.00 3.69 12.44
N GLU A 11 17.63 3.99 13.57
CA GLU A 11 16.90 4.43 14.76
C GLU A 11 16.13 5.73 14.48
N ARG A 12 14.96 5.85 15.12
CA ARG A 12 14.11 7.03 14.97
C ARG A 12 14.74 8.22 15.67
N LEU A 13 14.73 9.37 15.00
CA LEU A 13 15.22 10.61 15.61
C LEU A 13 14.18 11.17 16.60
N PRO A 14 14.59 11.52 17.84
CA PRO A 14 13.68 12.12 18.81
C PRO A 14 13.36 13.57 18.45
N LYS A 15 12.24 14.08 18.97
CA LYS A 15 11.90 15.51 18.88
C LYS A 15 13.02 16.36 19.49
N GLY A 16 13.39 17.44 18.79
CA GLY A 16 14.48 18.34 19.14
C GLY A 16 15.85 17.91 18.60
N HIS A 17 15.97 16.70 18.03
CA HIS A 17 17.22 16.27 17.40
C HIS A 17 17.59 17.25 16.27
N HIS A 18 18.85 17.68 16.26
CA HIS A 18 19.38 18.54 15.21
C HIS A 18 19.86 17.66 14.06
N LEU A 19 19.32 17.91 12.87
CA LEU A 19 19.72 17.24 11.64
C LEU A 19 20.39 18.27 10.74
N SER A 20 21.59 17.97 10.26
CA SER A 20 22.51 18.96 9.70
C SER A 20 22.64 20.20 10.62
N ILE A 21 23.08 21.34 10.06
CA ILE A 21 23.11 22.63 10.77
C ILE A 21 21.81 23.44 10.60
N HIS A 22 20.84 22.94 9.83
CA HIS A 22 19.66 23.71 9.41
C HIS A 22 18.34 23.24 10.02
N TYR A 23 18.24 21.99 10.47
CA TYR A 23 16.95 21.38 10.82
C TYR A 23 16.89 20.91 12.26
N SER A 24 15.72 21.06 12.88
CA SER A 24 15.38 20.43 14.15
C SER A 24 14.11 19.60 13.98
N ILE A 25 14.20 18.31 14.31
CA ILE A 25 13.11 17.34 14.17
C ILE A 25 11.98 17.70 15.13
N GLU A 26 10.77 17.90 14.61
CA GLU A 26 9.55 18.04 15.43
C GLU A 26 8.96 16.68 15.80
N GLY A 27 9.07 15.70 14.90
CA GLY A 27 8.66 14.32 15.13
C GLY A 27 8.58 13.49 13.84
N LEU A 28 8.59 12.17 13.99
CA LEU A 28 8.26 11.25 12.92
C LEU A 28 6.76 11.36 12.62
N ILE A 29 6.41 11.55 11.35
CA ILE A 29 5.00 11.66 10.93
C ILE A 29 4.52 10.45 10.13
N ARG A 30 5.42 9.77 9.41
CA ARG A 30 5.04 8.59 8.62
C ARG A 30 6.21 7.64 8.40
N LEU A 31 5.90 6.35 8.41
CA LEU A 31 6.79 5.28 7.96
C LEU A 31 6.28 4.73 6.65
N ALA A 32 7.21 4.34 5.79
CA ALA A 32 6.96 3.59 4.57
C ALA A 32 8.14 2.64 4.34
N GLU A 33 8.00 1.73 3.38
CA GLU A 33 9.09 0.84 3.02
C GLU A 33 10.35 1.63 2.66
N ARG A 34 11.45 1.34 3.35
CA ARG A 34 12.77 1.98 3.16
C ARG A 34 12.75 3.52 3.28
N ARG A 35 11.73 4.10 3.92
CA ARG A 35 11.58 5.54 4.13
C ARG A 35 11.05 5.88 5.53
N MET A 36 11.59 6.95 6.10
CA MET A 36 11.01 7.62 7.28
C MET A 36 10.75 9.08 6.93
N PHE A 37 9.57 9.57 7.26
CA PHE A 37 9.18 10.95 7.03
C PHE A 37 9.06 11.69 8.35
N TYR A 38 9.83 12.76 8.48
CA TYR A 38 9.86 13.61 9.66
C TYR A 38 9.29 14.99 9.34
N LEU A 39 8.54 15.54 10.29
CA LEU A 39 8.31 16.98 10.33
C LEU A 39 9.51 17.63 11.01
N ALA A 40 10.05 18.67 10.41
CA ALA A 40 11.16 19.44 10.95
C ALA A 40 10.89 20.94 10.84
N SER A 41 11.58 21.70 11.68
CA SER A 41 11.58 23.15 11.66
C SER A 41 12.98 23.68 11.39
N ASN A 42 13.04 24.82 10.72
CA ASN A 42 14.19 25.72 10.83
C ASN A 42 14.13 26.35 12.23
N ASN A 43 14.71 25.69 13.23
CA ASN A 43 14.82 26.22 14.58
C ASN A 43 16.29 26.24 15.01
N ARG A 44 16.83 27.45 15.16
CA ARG A 44 18.07 27.73 15.89
C ARG A 44 17.69 28.25 17.28
N PRO A 45 17.90 27.50 18.36
CA PRO A 45 17.60 27.98 19.70
C PRO A 45 18.46 29.18 20.11
N GLU A 46 19.68 29.35 19.55
CA GLU A 46 20.66 30.26 20.17
C GLU A 46 21.60 31.09 19.25
N ASN A 47 21.53 31.09 17.89
CA ASN A 47 22.50 31.94 17.14
C ASN A 47 22.10 32.53 15.77
N GLN A 48 22.46 33.80 15.64
CA GLN A 48 22.11 34.85 14.67
C GLN A 48 22.72 34.71 13.26
N GLN A 49 22.46 33.60 12.57
CA GLN A 49 22.74 33.47 11.13
C GLN A 49 21.51 32.84 10.46
N ILE A 50 20.74 33.62 9.71
CA ILE A 50 19.54 33.15 9.02
C ILE A 50 19.94 32.72 7.61
N TYR A 51 19.77 31.43 7.31
CA TYR A 51 19.89 30.88 5.97
C TYR A 51 18.70 31.34 5.12
N CYS A 52 18.97 31.93 3.96
CA CYS A 52 17.93 32.28 3.00
C CYS A 52 17.60 31.09 2.10
N TRP A 53 16.44 30.47 2.32
CA TRP A 53 15.93 29.35 1.50
C TRP A 53 15.66 29.71 0.03
N ASN A 54 15.67 31.01 -0.33
CA ASN A 54 15.49 31.44 -1.71
C ASN A 54 16.82 31.57 -2.47
N CYS A 55 17.89 32.05 -1.83
CA CYS A 55 19.16 32.33 -2.52
C CYS A 55 20.41 31.71 -1.87
N GLY A 56 20.24 30.87 -0.85
CA GLY A 56 21.34 30.18 -0.15
C GLY A 56 22.23 31.07 0.73
N TYR A 57 21.86 32.32 1.00
CA TYR A 57 22.71 33.24 1.75
C TYR A 57 22.74 32.90 3.26
N GLU A 58 23.92 32.57 3.78
CA GLU A 58 24.09 32.06 5.16
C GLU A 58 24.41 33.13 6.22
N LYS A 59 24.76 34.35 5.80
CA LYS A 59 25.29 35.40 6.69
C LYS A 59 24.25 36.43 7.16
N THR A 60 22.96 36.14 7.01
CA THR A 60 21.94 37.09 7.46
C THR A 60 21.96 37.22 8.97
N GLN A 61 22.20 38.42 9.52
CA GLN A 61 22.22 38.64 10.96
C GLN A 61 20.85 38.34 11.59
N GLY A 62 20.85 37.74 12.78
CA GLY A 62 19.62 37.45 13.52
C GLY A 62 18.79 38.69 13.81
N GLY A 63 17.47 38.58 13.67
CA GLY A 63 16.51 39.69 13.84
C GLY A 63 16.10 40.37 12.53
N GLN A 64 16.74 40.08 11.41
CA GLN A 64 16.28 40.55 10.10
C GLN A 64 15.06 39.75 9.61
N LYS A 65 14.03 40.47 9.14
CA LYS A 65 12.83 39.89 8.55
C LYS A 65 13.00 39.48 7.09
N ASN A 66 14.07 39.94 6.44
CA ASN A 66 14.33 39.73 5.01
C ASN A 66 15.81 39.41 4.80
N CYS A 67 16.11 38.62 3.77
CA CYS A 67 17.47 38.27 3.38
C CYS A 67 18.26 39.50 2.92
N THR A 68 19.46 39.73 3.47
CA THR A 68 20.33 40.82 3.01
C THR A 68 20.78 40.70 1.55
N SER A 69 20.75 39.50 0.98
CA SER A 69 21.22 39.25 -0.38
C SER A 69 20.12 39.39 -1.43
N CYS A 70 18.95 38.78 -1.20
CA CYS A 70 17.86 38.76 -2.18
C CYS A 70 16.58 39.46 -1.72
N ASN A 71 16.58 40.05 -0.51
CA ASN A 71 15.44 40.76 0.10
C ASN A 71 14.17 39.91 0.32
N GLU A 72 14.22 38.60 0.10
CA GLU A 72 13.08 37.70 0.39
C GLU A 72 12.81 37.59 1.89
N PRO A 73 11.54 37.49 2.31
CA PRO A 73 11.20 37.33 3.71
C PRO A 73 11.79 36.05 4.34
N LEU A 74 12.33 36.22 5.54
CA LEU A 74 12.90 35.16 6.36
C LEU A 74 11.90 34.82 7.46
N PHE A 75 11.05 33.83 7.18
CA PHE A 75 10.11 33.29 8.15
C PHE A 75 10.55 31.89 8.61
N PRO A 76 10.19 31.48 9.85
CA PRO A 76 10.28 30.07 10.23
C PRO A 76 9.51 29.22 9.23
N LYS A 77 10.18 28.24 8.65
CA LYS A 77 9.60 27.27 7.72
C LYS A 77 9.51 25.90 8.40
N LYS A 78 8.46 25.17 8.04
CA LYS A 78 8.34 23.75 8.34
C LYS A 78 8.70 22.95 7.10
N PHE A 79 9.31 21.81 7.34
CA PHE A 79 9.84 20.95 6.30
C PHE A 79 9.36 19.53 6.52
N LEU A 80 9.09 18.88 5.41
CA LEU A 80 8.96 17.44 5.35
C LEU A 80 10.33 16.89 4.95
N ILE A 81 10.92 16.08 5.83
CA ILE A 81 12.22 15.45 5.61
C ILE A 81 11.99 13.96 5.35
N SER A 82 12.43 13.50 4.19
CA SER A 82 12.50 12.08 3.83
C SER A 82 13.88 11.52 4.17
N ALA A 83 13.91 10.41 4.90
CA ALA A 83 15.12 9.66 5.23
C ALA A 83 15.12 8.32 4.49
N ARG A 84 16.20 8.03 3.75
CA ARG A 84 16.39 6.76 3.01
C ARG A 84 17.67 6.06 3.40
N TRP A 85 17.60 4.74 3.49
CA TRP A 85 18.75 3.87 3.83
C TRP A 85 19.03 2.79 2.77
N ASN A 86 18.62 3.03 1.51
CA ASN A 86 18.97 2.19 0.36
C ASN A 86 20.19 2.76 -0.41
N HIS A 87 21.38 2.28 -0.06
CA HIS A 87 22.66 2.82 -0.53
C HIS A 87 22.84 2.86 -2.06
N LEU A 88 22.18 1.96 -2.79
CA LEU A 88 22.43 1.77 -4.22
C LEU A 88 21.98 2.95 -5.11
N GLN A 89 21.15 3.86 -4.58
CA GLN A 89 20.56 4.96 -5.35
C GLN A 89 21.02 6.34 -4.85
N PHE A 90 21.99 6.40 -3.95
CA PHE A 90 22.34 7.67 -3.31
C PHE A 90 22.96 8.68 -4.30
N ASP A 91 23.99 8.24 -5.03
CA ASP A 91 24.66 9.08 -6.03
C ASP A 91 23.68 9.63 -7.07
N ASN A 92 22.77 8.79 -7.57
CA ASN A 92 21.76 9.19 -8.56
C ASN A 92 20.80 10.24 -8.02
N THR A 93 20.42 10.14 -6.74
CA THR A 93 19.52 11.13 -6.14
C THR A 93 20.23 12.46 -5.93
N GLU A 94 21.48 12.44 -5.50
CA GLU A 94 22.27 13.67 -5.36
C GLU A 94 22.47 14.35 -6.72
N LEU A 95 22.78 13.57 -7.77
CA LEU A 95 22.84 14.08 -9.14
C LEU A 95 21.51 14.66 -9.61
N PHE A 96 20.39 14.00 -9.31
CA PHE A 96 19.06 14.51 -9.61
C PHE A 96 18.78 15.85 -8.93
N PHE A 97 19.09 15.98 -7.63
CA PHE A 97 18.96 17.23 -6.90
C PHE A 97 19.78 18.36 -7.54
N ARG A 98 21.03 18.08 -7.93
CA ARG A 98 21.91 19.06 -8.60
C ARG A 98 21.44 19.50 -9.98
N LYS A 99 20.59 18.73 -10.65
CA LYS A 99 19.99 19.14 -11.94
C LYS A 99 18.93 20.23 -11.81
N ASP A 100 18.45 20.52 -10.59
CA ASP A 100 17.47 21.58 -10.31
C ASP A 100 16.22 21.48 -11.21
N ILE A 101 15.70 20.26 -11.35
CA ILE A 101 14.57 19.97 -12.22
C ILE A 101 13.29 20.57 -11.63
N SER A 102 12.65 21.45 -12.38
CA SER A 102 11.36 22.06 -12.02
C SER A 102 10.25 21.56 -12.94
N HIS A 103 9.20 20.99 -12.35
CA HIS A 103 8.02 20.54 -13.07
C HIS A 103 6.74 20.82 -12.25
N PRO A 104 5.61 21.25 -12.86
CA PRO A 104 4.40 21.60 -12.11
C PRO A 104 3.79 20.48 -11.25
N PHE A 105 4.12 19.22 -11.55
CA PHE A 105 3.67 18.04 -10.79
C PHE A 105 4.74 17.45 -9.87
N LEU A 106 5.92 18.06 -9.80
CA LEU A 106 7.02 17.63 -8.93
C LEU A 106 7.17 18.65 -7.80
N HIS A 107 6.98 18.20 -6.56
CA HIS A 107 7.24 19.01 -5.39
C HIS A 107 8.75 19.27 -5.28
N PRO A 108 9.19 20.54 -5.24
CA PRO A 108 10.61 20.88 -5.28
C PRO A 108 11.33 20.35 -4.04
N THR A 109 12.51 19.76 -4.27
CA THR A 109 13.46 19.39 -3.23
C THR A 109 14.31 20.61 -2.92
N LEU A 110 14.32 21.05 -1.66
CA LEU A 110 15.05 22.23 -1.20
C LEU A 110 16.47 21.91 -0.75
N ASP A 111 16.69 20.70 -0.23
CA ASP A 111 17.99 20.24 0.22
C ASP A 111 18.09 18.72 0.08
N CYS A 112 19.29 18.23 -0.20
CA CYS A 112 19.62 16.81 -0.29
C CYS A 112 21.03 16.59 0.22
N PHE A 113 21.17 15.79 1.28
CA PHE A 113 22.47 15.54 1.91
C PHE A 113 22.55 14.13 2.47
N PHE A 114 23.78 13.70 2.76
CA PHE A 114 24.08 12.39 3.29
C PHE A 114 24.70 12.50 4.67
N GLU A 115 24.11 11.83 5.66
CA GLU A 115 24.59 11.82 7.04
C GLU A 115 24.27 10.47 7.70
N ASN A 116 25.25 9.88 8.40
CA ASN A 116 25.10 8.62 9.12
C ASN A 116 24.53 7.46 8.29
N ASN A 117 25.02 7.28 7.05
CA ASN A 117 24.55 6.22 6.16
C ASN A 117 23.07 6.37 5.72
N ILE A 118 22.50 7.56 5.89
CA ILE A 118 21.15 7.89 5.48
C ILE A 118 21.24 9.05 4.50
N GLN A 119 20.52 8.92 3.40
CA GLN A 119 20.25 10.04 2.52
C GLN A 119 19.01 10.78 2.99
N TRP A 120 19.10 12.11 3.03
CA TRP A 120 18.05 13.00 3.47
C TRP A 120 17.62 13.88 2.31
N SER A 121 16.32 14.02 2.12
CA SER A 121 15.73 14.92 1.12
C SER A 121 14.69 15.79 1.81
N VAL A 122 14.75 17.09 1.58
CA VAL A 122 13.96 18.09 2.29
C VAL A 122 13.04 18.80 1.32
N VAL A 123 11.76 18.85 1.64
CA VAL A 123 10.77 19.66 0.91
C VAL A 123 10.05 20.59 1.88
N GLU A 124 9.51 21.71 1.38
CA GLU A 124 8.66 22.58 2.19
C GLU A 124 7.37 21.84 2.57
N TRP A 125 6.97 21.92 3.84
CA TRP A 125 5.71 21.33 4.28
C TRP A 125 4.59 22.37 4.27
N SER A 126 3.54 22.09 3.49
CA SER A 126 2.37 22.96 3.29
C SER A 126 1.07 22.27 3.70
N SER A 127 1.08 21.59 4.86
CA SER A 127 -0.07 20.84 5.40
C SER A 127 -0.59 19.73 4.48
N LEU A 128 0.28 19.22 3.60
CA LEU A 128 0.00 18.07 2.74
C LEU A 128 -0.09 16.77 3.57
N ASP A 129 -0.92 15.86 3.10
CA ASP A 129 -1.05 14.49 3.60
C ASP A 129 -0.32 13.51 2.65
N PHE A 130 -0.25 12.22 2.98
CA PHE A 130 0.34 11.20 2.12
C PHE A 130 -0.73 10.43 1.36
N MET A 131 -0.44 10.03 0.11
CA MET A 131 -1.27 9.05 -0.59
C MET A 131 -1.34 7.71 0.18
N LEU A 132 -0.28 7.35 0.91
CA LEU A 132 -0.25 6.19 1.82
C LEU A 132 -1.33 6.23 2.93
N ASN A 133 -1.93 7.39 3.19
CA ASN A 133 -3.02 7.53 4.16
C ASN A 133 -4.40 7.45 3.50
N LYS A 134 -4.47 7.29 2.17
CA LYS A 134 -5.72 7.09 1.44
C LYS A 134 -6.02 5.60 1.33
N SER A 135 -7.25 5.23 1.66
CA SER A 135 -7.75 3.90 1.34
C SER A 135 -8.14 3.81 -0.13
N ALA A 136 -7.92 2.67 -0.76
CA ALA A 136 -8.51 2.35 -2.05
C ALA A 136 -10.00 2.00 -1.90
N PRO A 137 -10.82 2.12 -2.96
CA PRO A 137 -10.48 2.73 -4.24
C PRO A 137 -10.56 4.26 -4.20
N LEU A 138 -9.81 4.90 -5.08
CA LEU A 138 -10.01 6.31 -5.44
C LEU A 138 -11.01 6.41 -6.59
N GLN A 139 -11.53 7.62 -6.83
CA GLN A 139 -12.36 7.90 -8.00
C GLN A 139 -11.57 7.69 -9.30
N ALA A 140 -12.20 7.13 -10.33
CA ALA A 140 -11.56 6.85 -11.61
C ALA A 140 -10.94 8.11 -12.25
N GLU A 141 -11.62 9.25 -12.15
CA GLU A 141 -11.12 10.56 -12.60
C GLU A 141 -9.81 10.94 -11.90
N CYS A 142 -9.74 10.72 -10.59
CA CYS A 142 -8.56 10.99 -9.78
C CYS A 142 -7.39 10.09 -10.20
N ILE A 143 -7.64 8.80 -10.38
CA ILE A 143 -6.64 7.82 -10.84
C ILE A 143 -6.10 8.21 -12.22
N LEU A 144 -6.98 8.56 -13.15
CA LEU A 144 -6.59 8.97 -14.51
C LEU A 144 -5.80 10.29 -14.51
N ASN A 145 -6.14 11.23 -13.62
CA ASN A 145 -5.39 12.47 -13.43
C ASN A 145 -3.96 12.19 -12.92
N ILE A 146 -3.83 11.36 -11.88
CA ILE A 146 -2.53 10.91 -11.36
C ILE A 146 -1.73 10.24 -12.48
N ALA A 147 -2.35 9.32 -13.23
CA ALA A 147 -1.71 8.61 -14.34
C ALA A 147 -1.17 9.59 -15.40
N GLN A 148 -2.00 10.48 -15.90
CA GLN A 148 -1.63 11.42 -16.96
C GLN A 148 -0.50 12.36 -16.53
N ARG A 149 -0.57 12.93 -15.33
CA ARG A 149 0.45 13.86 -14.81
C ARG A 149 1.75 13.16 -14.47
N THR A 150 1.69 11.93 -13.94
CA THR A 150 2.89 11.13 -13.66
C THR A 150 3.58 10.74 -14.97
N LEU A 151 2.83 10.31 -15.99
CA LEU A 151 3.41 9.98 -17.30
C LEU A 151 4.02 11.19 -18.00
N GLY A 152 3.38 12.36 -17.89
CA GLY A 152 3.95 13.63 -18.34
C GLY A 152 5.24 13.99 -17.62
N LEU A 153 5.26 13.84 -16.29
CA LEU A 153 6.47 14.04 -15.48
C LEU A 153 7.58 13.06 -15.89
N ILE A 154 7.29 11.77 -16.01
CA ILE A 154 8.27 10.76 -16.42
C ILE A 154 8.85 11.10 -17.80
N GLY A 155 8.00 11.46 -18.77
CA GLY A 155 8.47 11.90 -20.09
C GLY A 155 9.38 13.13 -20.02
N TYR A 156 9.04 14.11 -19.17
CA TYR A 156 9.88 15.28 -18.92
C TYR A 156 11.22 14.90 -18.28
N LEU A 157 11.22 14.02 -17.27
CA LEU A 157 12.44 13.51 -16.63
C LEU A 157 13.33 12.76 -17.64
N HIS A 158 12.75 11.95 -18.51
CA HIS A 158 13.49 11.24 -19.56
C HIS A 158 14.23 12.20 -20.49
N GLU A 159 13.63 13.32 -20.87
CA GLU A 159 14.30 14.36 -21.68
C GLU A 159 15.44 15.07 -20.93
N HIS A 160 15.42 15.06 -19.59
CA HIS A 160 16.46 15.65 -18.74
C HIS A 160 17.48 14.61 -18.24
N GLY A 161 17.44 13.39 -18.80
CA GLY A 161 18.38 12.31 -18.50
C GLY A 161 18.14 11.64 -17.15
N VAL A 162 16.90 11.63 -16.67
CA VAL A 162 16.52 11.03 -15.39
C VAL A 162 15.53 9.90 -15.64
N ALA A 163 15.82 8.70 -15.14
CA ALA A 163 14.89 7.57 -15.11
C ALA A 163 14.64 7.13 -13.66
N LEU A 164 13.41 6.76 -13.35
CA LEU A 164 13.03 6.30 -12.02
C LEU A 164 13.25 4.78 -11.91
N GLU A 165 13.45 4.32 -10.68
CA GLU A 165 13.43 2.89 -10.37
C GLU A 165 11.99 2.40 -10.36
N GLU A 166 11.17 3.00 -9.51
CA GLU A 166 9.79 2.61 -9.30
C GLU A 166 8.95 3.84 -9.01
N VAL A 167 7.65 3.73 -9.27
CA VAL A 167 6.65 4.68 -8.82
C VAL A 167 5.77 3.98 -7.79
N HIS A 168 5.81 4.46 -6.55
CA HIS A 168 5.09 3.89 -5.41
C HIS A 168 4.16 4.95 -4.77
N PRO A 169 3.07 4.58 -4.07
CA PRO A 169 2.23 5.54 -3.34
C PRO A 169 3.00 6.47 -2.38
N ARG A 170 4.16 6.04 -1.89
CA ARG A 170 5.04 6.85 -1.01
C ARG A 170 5.63 8.08 -1.70
N ASN A 171 5.64 8.11 -3.03
CA ASN A 171 6.14 9.24 -3.82
C ASN A 171 5.05 10.27 -4.14
N PHE A 172 3.86 10.18 -3.51
CA PHE A 172 2.77 11.12 -3.71
C PHE A 172 2.31 11.75 -2.39
N LEU A 173 2.26 13.08 -2.38
CA LEU A 173 1.54 13.85 -1.37
C LEU A 173 0.14 14.19 -1.88
N TYR A 174 -0.80 14.31 -0.95
CA TYR A 174 -2.18 14.69 -1.17
C TYR A 174 -2.46 16.07 -0.59
N ASN A 175 -3.05 16.94 -1.38
CA ASN A 175 -3.53 18.25 -0.97
C ASN A 175 -5.05 18.19 -0.72
N PRO A 176 -5.50 18.20 0.55
CA PRO A 176 -6.92 18.15 0.87
C PRO A 176 -7.71 19.40 0.49
N GLU A 177 -7.05 20.56 0.29
CA GLU A 177 -7.75 21.82 -0.01
C GLU A 177 -8.28 21.87 -1.45
N ILE A 178 -7.56 21.23 -2.38
CA ILE A 178 -7.88 21.20 -3.81
C ILE A 178 -8.14 19.79 -4.34
N ASP A 179 -8.16 18.80 -3.46
CA ASP A 179 -8.33 17.38 -3.76
C ASP A 179 -7.39 16.87 -4.87
N ASP A 180 -6.11 17.19 -4.73
CA ASP A 180 -5.10 16.92 -5.77
C ASP A 180 -3.87 16.21 -5.20
N PHE A 181 -3.11 15.55 -6.08
CA PHE A 181 -1.86 14.90 -5.74
C PHE A 181 -0.67 15.64 -6.33
N ILE A 182 0.50 15.48 -5.71
CA ILE A 182 1.78 15.97 -6.24
C ILE A 182 2.86 14.92 -6.01
N PHE A 183 3.70 14.71 -7.01
CA PHE A 183 4.80 13.76 -6.93
C PHE A 183 5.96 14.38 -6.13
N PHE A 184 6.64 13.60 -5.31
CA PHE A 184 7.80 14.06 -4.54
C PHE A 184 8.76 12.91 -4.23
N ASP A 185 9.98 13.27 -3.84
CA ASP A 185 10.99 12.32 -3.34
C ASP A 185 11.20 11.08 -4.24
N PRO A 186 11.52 11.24 -5.55
CA PRO A 186 11.69 10.13 -6.48
C PRO A 186 12.73 9.11 -6.02
N ASP A 187 12.48 7.85 -6.36
CA ASP A 187 13.47 6.78 -6.37
C ASP A 187 14.20 6.79 -7.73
N VAL A 188 15.41 7.34 -7.78
CA VAL A 188 16.14 7.61 -9.04
C VAL A 188 17.06 6.44 -9.38
N ARG A 189 16.80 5.76 -10.51
CA ARG A 189 17.61 4.64 -11.02
C ARG A 189 18.80 5.10 -11.85
N LEU A 190 18.60 6.13 -12.67
CA LEU A 190 19.60 6.63 -13.61
C LEU A 190 19.53 8.15 -13.70
N CYS A 191 20.68 8.80 -13.61
CA CYS A 191 20.81 10.24 -13.79
C CYS A 191 22.05 10.55 -14.66
N ILE A 192 21.82 10.99 -15.88
CA ILE A 192 22.85 11.22 -16.92
C ILE A 192 22.62 12.57 -17.62
N ASP A 193 23.62 13.06 -18.37
CA ASP A 193 23.56 14.38 -19.02
C ASP A 193 22.82 14.40 -20.36
N THR A 194 22.49 13.24 -20.91
CA THR A 194 21.73 13.10 -22.15
C THR A 194 20.32 12.57 -21.88
N PRO A 195 19.36 12.78 -22.79
CA PRO A 195 18.05 12.13 -22.67
C PRO A 195 18.17 10.61 -22.51
N ILE A 196 17.25 10.01 -21.75
CA ILE A 196 17.18 8.56 -21.54
C ILE A 196 16.97 7.85 -22.90
N PRO A 197 17.72 6.78 -23.21
CA PRO A 197 17.54 6.01 -24.44
C PRO A 197 16.11 5.49 -24.61
N GLU A 198 15.56 5.52 -25.83
CA GLU A 198 14.16 5.15 -26.10
C GLU A 198 13.80 3.75 -25.58
N ASN A 199 14.72 2.79 -25.65
CA ASN A 199 14.52 1.42 -25.19
C ASN A 199 14.49 1.28 -23.65
N GLU A 200 14.84 2.33 -22.90
CA GLU A 200 14.73 2.37 -21.43
C GLU A 200 13.53 3.17 -20.94
N ARG A 201 12.81 3.89 -21.82
CA ARG A 201 11.71 4.80 -21.45
C ARG A 201 10.39 4.11 -21.06
N GLY A 202 10.36 2.78 -21.08
CA GLY A 202 9.23 1.96 -20.64
C GLY A 202 9.39 1.37 -19.23
N TYR A 203 10.56 1.56 -18.59
CA TYR A 203 10.92 0.87 -17.35
C TYR A 203 9.96 1.16 -16.19
N GLU A 204 9.51 2.41 -16.06
CA GLU A 204 8.64 2.86 -14.98
C GLU A 204 7.16 2.49 -15.18
N VAL A 205 6.76 2.09 -16.39
CA VAL A 205 5.35 1.89 -16.74
C VAL A 205 4.68 0.81 -15.88
N PRO A 206 5.29 -0.39 -15.68
CA PRO A 206 4.69 -1.43 -14.86
C PRO A 206 4.46 -1.01 -13.40
N SER A 207 5.45 -0.36 -12.75
CA SER A 207 5.33 0.03 -11.34
C SER A 207 4.30 1.15 -11.13
N LEU A 208 4.22 2.12 -12.05
CA LEU A 208 3.13 3.10 -12.05
C LEU A 208 1.77 2.43 -12.24
N ALA A 209 1.66 1.53 -13.22
CA ALA A 209 0.39 0.84 -13.48
C ALA A 209 -0.06 -0.02 -12.29
N GLN A 210 0.88 -0.68 -11.59
CA GLN A 210 0.61 -1.40 -10.35
C GLN A 210 0.08 -0.47 -9.25
N THR A 211 0.74 0.67 -9.03
CA THR A 211 0.29 1.71 -8.09
C THR A 211 -1.13 2.21 -8.39
N LEU A 212 -1.44 2.43 -9.67
CA LEU A 212 -2.78 2.86 -10.09
C LEU A 212 -3.81 1.73 -9.93
N LEU A 213 -3.44 0.49 -10.24
CA LEU A 213 -4.33 -0.68 -10.16
C LEU A 213 -4.77 -0.95 -8.73
N TYR A 214 -3.84 -0.80 -7.78
CA TYR A 214 -4.09 -0.88 -6.34
C TYR A 214 -5.18 0.11 -5.89
N LEU A 215 -5.19 1.32 -6.46
CA LEU A 215 -6.17 2.36 -6.13
C LEU A 215 -7.48 2.23 -6.92
N THR A 216 -7.58 1.30 -7.87
CA THR A 216 -8.72 1.19 -8.81
C THR A 216 -9.82 0.27 -8.27
N SER A 217 -11.07 0.75 -8.30
CA SER A 217 -12.24 -0.03 -7.86
C SER A 217 -12.38 -1.35 -8.61
N VAL A 218 -12.85 -2.39 -7.92
CA VAL A 218 -13.12 -3.72 -8.51
C VAL A 218 -14.11 -3.65 -9.69
N SER A 219 -15.00 -2.65 -9.69
CA SER A 219 -16.02 -2.45 -10.73
C SER A 219 -15.50 -1.74 -11.98
N ASP A 220 -14.29 -1.16 -11.95
CA ASP A 220 -13.71 -0.43 -13.08
C ASP A 220 -12.99 -1.36 -14.07
N HIS A 221 -13.72 -2.31 -14.64
CA HIS A 221 -13.16 -3.39 -15.46
C HIS A 221 -12.26 -2.92 -16.60
N GLU A 222 -12.70 -1.92 -17.36
CA GLU A 222 -11.94 -1.44 -18.51
C GLU A 222 -10.63 -0.76 -18.08
N LEU A 223 -10.67 0.03 -17.00
CA LEU A 223 -9.47 0.68 -16.47
C LEU A 223 -8.51 -0.35 -15.90
N ARG A 224 -9.00 -1.30 -15.09
CA ARG A 224 -8.19 -2.40 -14.56
C ARG A 224 -7.54 -3.21 -15.69
N THR A 225 -8.26 -3.48 -16.77
CA THR A 225 -7.71 -4.19 -17.95
C THR A 225 -6.57 -3.41 -18.59
N LEU A 226 -6.76 -2.10 -18.80
CA LEU A 226 -5.72 -1.23 -19.35
C LEU A 226 -4.46 -1.20 -18.47
N LEU A 227 -4.64 -1.09 -17.14
CA LEU A 227 -3.54 -1.08 -16.18
C LEU A 227 -2.81 -2.44 -16.14
N ARG A 228 -3.53 -3.57 -16.19
CA ARG A 228 -2.91 -4.90 -16.27
C ARG A 228 -2.06 -5.08 -17.52
N SER A 229 -2.55 -4.65 -18.69
CA SER A 229 -1.72 -4.68 -19.92
C SER A 229 -0.44 -3.84 -19.78
N ALA A 230 -0.46 -2.76 -19.00
CA ALA A 230 0.73 -1.97 -18.72
C ALA A 230 1.71 -2.68 -17.77
N ILE A 231 1.21 -3.38 -16.75
CA ILE A 231 2.03 -4.24 -15.88
C ILE A 231 2.69 -5.37 -16.68
N GLU A 232 1.97 -5.96 -17.63
CA GLU A 232 2.45 -7.01 -18.54
C GLU A 232 3.43 -6.51 -19.62
N GLY A 233 3.75 -5.21 -19.65
CA GLY A 233 4.75 -4.65 -20.56
C GLY A 233 4.25 -4.39 -21.99
N CYS A 234 2.94 -4.26 -22.21
CA CYS A 234 2.37 -3.96 -23.52
C CYS A 234 2.68 -2.54 -24.04
N PHE A 235 3.23 -1.65 -23.21
CA PHE A 235 3.62 -0.30 -23.60
C PHE A 235 5.13 -0.14 -23.53
N SER A 236 5.76 0.17 -24.66
CA SER A 236 7.21 0.33 -24.75
C SER A 236 7.74 1.65 -24.16
N SER A 237 6.87 2.59 -23.80
CA SER A 237 7.27 3.87 -23.22
C SER A 237 6.16 4.54 -22.41
N ALA A 238 6.54 5.44 -21.50
CA ALA A 238 5.61 6.32 -20.80
C ALA A 238 4.72 7.13 -21.76
N TYR A 239 5.26 7.55 -22.91
CA TYR A 239 4.48 8.24 -23.94
C TYR A 239 3.37 7.34 -24.51
N ASN A 240 3.69 6.09 -24.88
CA ASN A 240 2.72 5.16 -25.46
C ASN A 240 1.61 4.81 -24.46
N PHE A 241 1.96 4.63 -23.20
CA PHE A 241 0.96 4.42 -22.15
C PHE A 241 0.11 5.69 -21.91
N GLY A 242 0.73 6.87 -21.92
CA GLY A 242 0.02 8.15 -21.80
C GLY A 242 -1.01 8.36 -22.91
N ARG A 243 -0.70 7.98 -24.16
CA ARG A 243 -1.66 7.99 -25.27
C ARG A 243 -2.83 7.02 -25.06
N ALA A 244 -2.58 5.87 -24.44
CA ALA A 244 -3.63 4.91 -24.12
C ALA A 244 -4.56 5.43 -23.02
N ILE A 245 -4.01 6.07 -21.99
CA ILE A 245 -4.78 6.76 -20.94
C ILE A 245 -5.61 7.90 -21.52
N GLU A 246 -5.02 8.76 -22.36
CA GLU A 246 -5.75 9.85 -23.04
C GLU A 246 -6.91 9.32 -23.89
N LYS A 247 -6.66 8.23 -24.65
CA LYS A 247 -7.70 7.56 -25.42
C LYS A 247 -8.80 6.98 -24.54
N PHE A 248 -8.45 6.40 -23.38
CA PHE A 248 -9.40 5.94 -22.39
C PHE A 248 -10.29 7.08 -21.88
N MET A 249 -9.68 8.18 -21.45
CA MET A 249 -10.41 9.37 -20.97
C MET A 249 -11.35 9.95 -22.03
N SER A 250 -10.93 9.96 -23.31
CA SER A 250 -11.73 10.50 -24.42
C SER A 250 -13.03 9.74 -24.71
N ARG A 251 -13.15 8.48 -24.28
CA ARG A 251 -14.36 7.66 -24.44
C ARG A 251 -15.47 8.03 -23.46
N GLY A 252 -15.16 8.88 -22.48
CA GLY A 252 -16.00 9.14 -21.32
C GLY A 252 -15.74 8.09 -20.24
N ILE A 253 -15.41 8.56 -19.05
CA ILE A 253 -15.38 7.72 -17.86
C ILE A 253 -16.85 7.44 -17.54
N PRO A 254 -17.31 6.17 -17.56
CA PRO A 254 -18.65 5.87 -17.11
C PRO A 254 -18.79 6.49 -15.72
N PRO A 255 -19.91 7.14 -15.36
CA PRO A 255 -20.11 7.60 -14.01
C PRO A 255 -20.04 6.36 -13.11
N THR A 256 -18.88 6.13 -12.53
CA THR A 256 -18.72 5.14 -11.50
C THR A 256 -19.62 5.64 -10.40
N LYS A 257 -20.67 4.87 -10.09
CA LYS A 257 -21.30 5.02 -8.79
C LYS A 257 -20.16 4.77 -7.81
N TYR A 258 -19.60 5.84 -7.27
CA TYR A 258 -18.56 5.77 -6.26
C TYR A 258 -19.03 4.74 -5.24
N MET A 259 -18.31 3.64 -5.19
CA MET A 259 -18.71 2.49 -4.40
C MET A 259 -18.27 2.79 -2.97
N ASP A 260 -19.09 3.57 -2.26
CA ASP A 260 -19.03 3.78 -0.80
C ASP A 260 -19.11 2.47 0.01
N ASN A 261 -19.22 1.35 -0.69
CA ASN A 261 -19.37 0.03 -0.13
C ASN A 261 -18.06 -0.77 -0.12
N ILE A 262 -16.91 -0.20 -0.49
CA ILE A 262 -15.62 -0.86 -0.29
C ILE A 262 -14.53 0.10 0.16
N SER A 263 -13.65 -0.37 1.03
CA SER A 263 -12.43 0.35 1.40
C SER A 263 -11.31 -0.61 1.75
N ALA A 264 -10.09 -0.41 1.26
CA ALA A 264 -8.92 -1.16 1.67
C ALA A 264 -7.71 -0.27 1.94
N ILE A 265 -6.89 -0.64 2.92
CA ILE A 265 -5.62 0.00 3.24
C ILE A 265 -4.64 -1.07 3.71
N SER A 266 -3.36 -0.91 3.37
CA SER A 266 -2.26 -1.74 3.83
C SER A 266 -1.11 -0.85 4.24
N ASP A 267 -0.47 -1.19 5.35
CA ASP A 267 0.56 -0.39 5.97
C ASP A 267 1.71 -1.22 6.51
N VAL A 268 2.93 -0.71 6.35
CA VAL A 268 4.15 -1.34 6.89
C VAL A 268 4.14 -1.40 8.42
N GLY A 269 3.27 -0.64 9.09
CA GLY A 269 3.22 -0.53 10.53
C GLY A 269 4.34 0.37 11.07
N LEU A 270 4.58 0.24 12.37
CA LEU A 270 5.54 1.07 13.09
C LEU A 270 6.88 0.37 13.27
N ILE A 271 6.95 -0.96 13.32
CA ILE A 271 8.20 -1.69 13.64
C ILE A 271 8.87 -2.34 12.43
N ARG A 272 8.11 -2.89 11.49
CA ARG A 272 8.65 -3.59 10.31
C ARG A 272 9.35 -2.64 9.32
N ASN A 273 10.18 -3.23 8.45
CA ASN A 273 10.95 -2.51 7.42
C ASN A 273 10.35 -2.63 6.02
N LEU A 274 9.64 -3.73 5.78
CA LEU A 274 8.97 -4.10 4.54
C LEU A 274 7.53 -4.46 4.89
N ASN A 275 6.63 -4.26 3.93
CA ASN A 275 5.27 -4.72 4.03
C ASN A 275 5.16 -6.11 3.41
N GLU A 276 5.09 -7.14 4.24
CA GLU A 276 4.93 -8.52 3.84
C GLU A 276 3.43 -8.89 3.69
N ASP A 277 2.52 -7.99 4.04
CA ASP A 277 1.11 -8.10 3.71
C ASP A 277 0.81 -7.71 2.26
N ASN A 278 -0.17 -8.38 1.68
CA ASN A 278 -0.78 -8.00 0.41
C ASN A 278 -2.30 -8.17 0.44
N TRP A 279 -2.98 -7.49 -0.46
CA TRP A 279 -4.41 -7.67 -0.68
C TRP A 279 -4.77 -7.45 -2.14
N ASN A 280 -5.90 -8.00 -2.56
CA ASN A 280 -6.42 -7.77 -3.89
C ASN A 280 -7.95 -7.91 -3.92
N TRP A 281 -8.54 -7.41 -5.00
CA TRP A 281 -9.91 -7.69 -5.35
C TRP A 281 -10.04 -7.91 -6.85
N THR A 282 -10.98 -8.73 -7.23
CA THR A 282 -11.32 -8.90 -8.63
C THR A 282 -12.79 -9.22 -8.81
N ASN A 283 -13.31 -8.87 -9.97
CA ASN A 283 -14.60 -9.36 -10.38
C ASN A 283 -14.40 -10.69 -11.12
N ILE A 284 -15.07 -11.73 -10.62
CA ILE A 284 -15.08 -13.05 -11.23
C ILE A 284 -16.16 -13.11 -12.32
N SER A 285 -17.32 -12.50 -12.05
CA SER A 285 -18.41 -12.33 -13.01
C SER A 285 -19.34 -11.19 -12.57
N GLU A 286 -20.33 -10.84 -13.38
CA GLU A 286 -21.34 -9.82 -13.03
C GLU A 286 -22.09 -10.08 -11.70
N TYR A 287 -22.04 -11.32 -11.18
CA TYR A 287 -22.70 -11.74 -9.94
C TYR A 287 -21.72 -12.07 -8.81
N CYS A 288 -20.41 -12.10 -9.07
CA CYS A 288 -19.41 -12.61 -8.13
C CYS A 288 -18.18 -11.70 -8.08
N ASN A 289 -17.93 -11.13 -6.90
CA ASN A 289 -16.68 -10.43 -6.59
C ASN A 289 -15.85 -11.25 -5.60
N MET A 290 -14.54 -11.27 -5.79
CA MET A 290 -13.57 -11.84 -4.87
C MET A 290 -12.78 -10.72 -4.20
N TYR A 291 -12.58 -10.89 -2.90
CA TYR A 291 -11.78 -10.03 -2.04
C TYR A 291 -10.79 -10.91 -1.28
N VAL A 292 -9.54 -10.50 -1.16
CA VAL A 292 -8.50 -11.30 -0.50
C VAL A 292 -7.50 -10.44 0.24
N VAL A 293 -7.09 -10.90 1.42
CA VAL A 293 -5.98 -10.39 2.23
C VAL A 293 -5.04 -11.56 2.53
N ALA A 294 -3.74 -11.31 2.46
CA ALA A 294 -2.68 -12.29 2.72
C ALA A 294 -1.56 -11.63 3.53
N ASP A 295 -1.07 -12.34 4.54
CA ASP A 295 0.03 -11.91 5.41
C ASP A 295 1.22 -12.87 5.21
N GLY A 296 2.28 -12.34 4.62
CA GLY A 296 3.44 -13.07 4.16
C GLY A 296 4.47 -13.32 5.26
N MET A 297 5.08 -14.50 5.24
CA MET A 297 6.09 -14.90 6.23
C MET A 297 7.22 -15.74 5.60
N GLY A 298 8.41 -15.71 6.20
CA GLY A 298 9.55 -16.55 5.80
C GLY A 298 10.88 -16.09 6.37
N GLY A 299 11.86 -17.00 6.49
CA GLY A 299 13.15 -16.76 7.14
C GLY A 299 14.21 -16.02 6.31
N HIS A 300 13.91 -15.71 5.04
CA HIS A 300 14.83 -15.07 4.08
C HIS A 300 14.19 -13.90 3.31
N ASP A 301 13.15 -13.26 3.85
CA ASP A 301 12.56 -12.05 3.25
C ASP A 301 11.91 -12.33 1.89
N CYS A 302 11.08 -13.37 1.86
CA CYS A 302 10.25 -13.72 0.72
C CYS A 302 8.76 -13.72 1.09
N GLY A 303 8.41 -13.15 2.25
CA GLY A 303 7.02 -13.07 2.72
C GLY A 303 6.18 -12.20 1.79
N GLU A 304 6.71 -11.04 1.41
CA GLU A 304 6.11 -10.13 0.44
C GLU A 304 5.89 -10.80 -0.93
N ILE A 305 6.83 -11.66 -1.35
CA ILE A 305 6.71 -12.43 -2.59
C ILE A 305 5.58 -13.46 -2.46
N ALA A 306 5.54 -14.20 -1.35
CA ALA A 306 4.54 -15.23 -1.11
C ALA A 306 3.12 -14.64 -1.04
N SER A 307 2.93 -13.55 -0.28
CA SER A 307 1.63 -12.90 -0.15
C SER A 307 1.18 -12.23 -1.45
N GLN A 308 2.11 -11.60 -2.20
CA GLN A 308 1.81 -11.05 -3.53
C GLN A 308 1.36 -12.16 -4.50
N MET A 309 2.12 -13.25 -4.60
CA MET A 309 1.76 -14.40 -5.44
C MET A 309 0.40 -14.97 -5.04
N ALA A 310 0.10 -15.07 -3.75
CA ALA A 310 -1.17 -15.60 -3.27
C ALA A 310 -2.36 -14.78 -3.78
N VAL A 311 -2.33 -13.45 -3.59
CA VAL A 311 -3.46 -12.59 -3.94
C VAL A 311 -3.61 -12.38 -5.45
N GLU A 312 -2.53 -12.50 -6.22
CA GLU A 312 -2.57 -12.45 -7.69
C GLU A 312 -3.13 -13.75 -8.27
N ILE A 313 -2.57 -14.90 -7.87
CA ILE A 313 -2.92 -16.21 -8.43
C ILE A 313 -4.33 -16.61 -8.06
N ILE A 314 -4.78 -16.39 -6.81
CA ILE A 314 -6.16 -16.73 -6.42
C ILE A 314 -7.19 -15.96 -7.26
N CYS A 315 -6.92 -14.69 -7.55
CA CYS A 315 -7.78 -13.85 -8.38
C CYS A 315 -7.81 -14.35 -9.83
N GLU A 316 -6.65 -14.65 -10.43
CA GLU A 316 -6.54 -15.13 -11.80
C GLU A 316 -7.17 -16.52 -11.98
N GLU A 317 -6.83 -17.45 -11.09
CA GLU A 317 -7.35 -18.81 -11.12
C GLU A 317 -8.85 -18.83 -10.84
N GLY A 318 -9.35 -18.00 -9.93
CA GLY A 318 -10.79 -17.87 -9.68
C GLY A 318 -11.58 -17.45 -10.92
N ILE A 319 -11.05 -16.50 -11.72
CA ILE A 319 -11.66 -16.10 -13.00
C ILE A 319 -11.65 -17.28 -13.98
N LYS A 320 -10.48 -17.91 -14.15
CA LYS A 320 -10.29 -19.03 -15.07
C LYS A 320 -11.21 -20.20 -14.74
N ARG A 321 -11.26 -20.63 -13.47
CA ARG A 321 -12.10 -21.73 -13.01
C ARG A 321 -13.58 -21.42 -13.11
N TYR A 322 -13.99 -20.19 -12.83
CA TYR A 322 -15.37 -19.77 -13.07
C TYR A 322 -15.76 -19.95 -14.55
N GLN A 323 -14.89 -19.52 -15.48
CA GLN A 323 -15.13 -19.63 -16.92
C GLN A 323 -15.11 -21.09 -17.43
N GLU A 324 -14.27 -21.95 -16.85
CA GLU A 324 -14.14 -23.36 -17.22
C GLU A 324 -15.27 -24.24 -16.66
N GLN A 325 -15.65 -24.01 -15.40
CA GLN A 325 -16.49 -24.92 -14.61
C GLN A 325 -17.96 -24.53 -14.58
N LEU A 326 -18.28 -23.23 -14.72
CA LEU A 326 -19.64 -22.74 -14.59
C LEU A 326 -20.28 -22.35 -15.93
N PRO A 327 -21.57 -22.67 -16.13
CA PRO A 327 -22.31 -22.22 -17.29
C PRO A 327 -22.43 -20.69 -17.32
N HIS A 328 -22.67 -20.12 -18.50
CA HIS A 328 -22.85 -18.68 -18.67
C HIS A 328 -24.04 -18.11 -17.88
N SER A 329 -24.98 -18.95 -17.43
CA SER A 329 -26.05 -18.56 -16.50
C SER A 329 -25.83 -19.21 -15.14
N ILE A 330 -25.89 -18.41 -14.07
CA ILE A 330 -25.79 -18.91 -12.68
C ILE A 330 -27.09 -19.56 -12.18
N ASP A 331 -28.15 -19.57 -13.00
CA ASP A 331 -29.41 -20.23 -12.65
C ASP A 331 -29.24 -21.74 -12.58
N GLY A 332 -29.31 -22.27 -11.36
CA GLY A 332 -29.14 -23.70 -11.06
C GLY A 332 -27.75 -24.04 -10.53
N VAL A 333 -26.79 -23.10 -10.53
CA VAL A 333 -25.47 -23.29 -9.93
C VAL A 333 -25.59 -23.35 -8.41
N SER A 334 -25.01 -24.36 -7.77
CA SER A 334 -25.03 -24.50 -6.30
C SER A 334 -23.88 -23.71 -5.65
N LEU A 335 -24.02 -23.39 -4.35
CA LEU A 335 -22.92 -22.82 -3.57
C LEU A 335 -21.73 -23.79 -3.46
N ASP A 336 -21.97 -25.10 -3.60
CA ASP A 336 -20.90 -26.10 -3.57
C ASP A 336 -19.96 -25.94 -4.77
N GLN A 337 -20.47 -25.60 -5.95
CA GLN A 337 -19.64 -25.36 -7.14
C GLN A 337 -18.78 -24.10 -7.01
N PHE A 338 -19.29 -23.04 -6.38
CA PHE A 338 -18.47 -21.87 -6.05
C PHE A 338 -17.41 -22.19 -4.99
N GLN A 339 -17.72 -23.08 -4.05
CA GLN A 339 -16.76 -23.57 -3.08
C GLN A 339 -15.67 -24.42 -3.74
N GLU A 340 -15.98 -25.21 -4.76
CA GLU A 340 -14.99 -25.95 -5.57
C GLU A 340 -14.04 -24.99 -6.31
N ILE A 341 -14.57 -23.93 -6.94
CA ILE A 341 -13.74 -22.88 -7.56
C ILE A 341 -12.78 -22.26 -6.53
N LEU A 342 -13.29 -21.91 -5.35
CA LEU A 342 -12.47 -21.39 -4.25
C LEU A 342 -11.38 -22.37 -3.85
N HIS A 343 -11.74 -23.64 -3.66
CA HIS A 343 -10.79 -24.69 -3.31
C HIS A 343 -9.68 -24.83 -4.35
N ASP A 344 -10.03 -24.96 -5.62
CA ASP A 344 -9.05 -25.09 -6.71
C ASP A 344 -8.13 -23.87 -6.81
N SER A 345 -8.68 -22.67 -6.61
CA SER A 345 -7.91 -21.42 -6.62
C SER A 345 -6.91 -21.34 -5.47
N PHE A 346 -7.29 -21.79 -4.26
CA PHE A 346 -6.37 -21.90 -3.13
C PHE A 346 -5.27 -22.94 -3.37
N GLN A 347 -5.61 -24.10 -3.96
CA GLN A 347 -4.61 -25.12 -4.27
C GLN A 347 -3.60 -24.66 -5.32
N GLU A 348 -4.05 -23.91 -6.33
CA GLU A 348 -3.15 -23.36 -7.35
C GLU A 348 -2.19 -22.33 -6.76
N ALA A 349 -2.70 -21.39 -5.95
CA ALA A 349 -1.87 -20.42 -5.24
C ALA A 349 -0.86 -21.12 -4.31
N ASN A 350 -1.32 -22.11 -3.53
CA ASN A 350 -0.48 -22.91 -2.66
C ASN A 350 0.65 -23.63 -3.42
N ASN A 351 0.32 -24.34 -4.48
CA ASN A 351 1.30 -25.09 -5.26
C ASN A 351 2.29 -24.17 -5.97
N SER A 352 1.83 -23.05 -6.51
CA SER A 352 2.69 -22.06 -7.16
C SER A 352 3.70 -21.44 -6.20
N ILE A 353 3.26 -21.03 -5.01
CA ILE A 353 4.15 -20.52 -3.95
C ILE A 353 5.12 -21.61 -3.52
N LYS A 354 4.65 -22.84 -3.31
CA LYS A 354 5.51 -23.96 -2.93
C LYS A 354 6.59 -24.26 -3.98
N GLU A 355 6.23 -24.26 -5.26
CA GLU A 355 7.18 -24.46 -6.36
C GLU A 355 8.21 -23.35 -6.44
N TYR A 356 7.80 -22.10 -6.27
CA TYR A 356 8.73 -20.98 -6.22
C TYR A 356 9.67 -21.11 -5.02
N SER A 357 9.12 -21.41 -3.82
CA SER A 357 9.87 -21.59 -2.58
C SER A 357 10.95 -22.67 -2.73
N GLU A 358 10.61 -23.83 -3.31
CA GLU A 358 11.53 -24.93 -3.57
C GLU A 358 12.64 -24.54 -4.56
N LYS A 359 12.31 -23.79 -5.62
CA LYS A 359 13.30 -23.31 -6.61
C LYS A 359 14.23 -22.25 -6.02
N ALA A 360 13.70 -21.37 -5.17
CA ALA A 360 14.46 -20.33 -4.49
C ALA A 360 15.26 -20.85 -3.29
N GLY A 361 14.99 -22.07 -2.82
CA GLY A 361 15.59 -22.61 -1.59
C GLY A 361 15.15 -21.88 -0.33
N SER A 362 13.94 -21.33 -0.33
CA SER A 362 13.34 -20.61 0.80
C SER A 362 12.25 -21.45 1.49
N ASP A 363 11.80 -20.97 2.64
CA ASP A 363 10.69 -21.49 3.44
C ASP A 363 9.49 -20.52 3.44
N MET A 364 9.33 -19.75 2.36
CA MET A 364 8.31 -18.72 2.27
C MET A 364 6.89 -19.31 2.29
N GLY A 365 5.99 -18.58 2.92
CA GLY A 365 4.58 -18.91 2.98
C GLY A 365 3.77 -17.66 3.29
N THR A 366 2.45 -17.82 3.36
CA THR A 366 1.55 -16.71 3.68
C THR A 366 0.28 -17.24 4.32
N THR A 367 -0.39 -16.41 5.12
CA THR A 367 -1.82 -16.60 5.38
C THR A 367 -2.62 -16.23 4.12
N MET A 368 -3.90 -16.60 4.09
CA MET A 368 -4.84 -16.08 3.11
C MET A 368 -6.27 -16.16 3.65
N VAL A 369 -6.93 -15.02 3.72
CA VAL A 369 -8.37 -14.92 3.99
C VAL A 369 -9.06 -14.26 2.79
N SER A 370 -10.12 -14.89 2.29
CA SER A 370 -10.86 -14.37 1.13
C SER A 370 -12.37 -14.42 1.33
N ALA A 371 -13.08 -13.57 0.58
CA ALA A 371 -14.53 -13.56 0.52
C ALA A 371 -15.01 -13.52 -0.94
N PHE A 372 -15.80 -14.52 -1.34
CA PHE A 372 -16.59 -14.49 -2.57
C PHE A 372 -17.97 -13.93 -2.24
N VAL A 373 -18.24 -12.71 -2.67
CA VAL A 373 -19.55 -12.07 -2.49
C VAL A 373 -20.39 -12.31 -3.75
N LEU A 374 -21.44 -13.10 -3.58
CA LEU A 374 -22.33 -13.59 -4.60
C LEU A 374 -23.68 -12.86 -4.51
N SER A 375 -24.16 -12.33 -5.63
CA SER A 375 -25.49 -11.72 -5.76
C SER A 375 -26.35 -12.54 -6.72
N ARG A 376 -27.40 -13.20 -6.21
CA ARG A 376 -28.28 -14.07 -7.00
C ARG A 376 -29.74 -13.88 -6.63
N ASN A 377 -30.61 -13.67 -7.62
CA ASN A 377 -32.07 -13.59 -7.43
C ASN A 377 -32.51 -12.59 -6.34
N GLY A 378 -31.78 -11.48 -6.20
CA GLY A 378 -32.02 -10.47 -5.16
C GLY A 378 -31.57 -10.86 -3.75
N GLN A 379 -30.88 -11.99 -3.59
CA GLN A 379 -30.23 -12.43 -2.35
C GLN A 379 -28.71 -12.33 -2.48
N GLN A 380 -28.04 -12.06 -1.36
CA GLN A 380 -26.58 -11.99 -1.30
C GLN A 380 -26.03 -12.98 -0.30
N PHE A 381 -24.93 -13.62 -0.67
CA PHE A 381 -24.21 -14.60 0.15
C PHE A 381 -22.71 -14.36 0.05
N ALA A 382 -21.97 -14.66 1.11
CA ALA A 382 -20.53 -14.76 1.08
C ALA A 382 -20.07 -16.21 1.32
N LEU A 383 -19.08 -16.64 0.55
CA LEU A 383 -18.20 -17.74 0.93
C LEU A 383 -16.91 -17.13 1.45
N VAL A 384 -16.67 -17.23 2.76
CA VAL A 384 -15.44 -16.75 3.37
C VAL A 384 -14.50 -17.94 3.54
N ALA A 385 -13.31 -17.89 2.95
CA ALA A 385 -12.32 -18.95 3.05
C ALA A 385 -11.11 -18.47 3.87
N ASN A 386 -10.53 -19.35 4.69
CA ASN A 386 -9.38 -19.01 5.54
C ASN A 386 -8.29 -20.09 5.56
N VAL A 387 -7.05 -19.64 5.51
CA VAL A 387 -5.83 -20.38 5.87
C VAL A 387 -4.91 -19.46 6.65
N GLY A 388 -4.67 -19.76 7.93
CA GLY A 388 -3.79 -18.96 8.80
C GLY A 388 -4.60 -18.24 9.86
N ASP A 389 -4.08 -17.15 10.37
CA ASP A 389 -4.67 -16.34 11.44
C ASP A 389 -5.04 -14.91 11.00
N SER A 390 -4.96 -14.59 9.71
CA SER A 390 -5.75 -13.51 9.15
C SER A 390 -7.24 -13.82 9.34
N ARG A 391 -8.06 -12.77 9.51
CA ARG A 391 -9.44 -12.92 9.98
C ARG A 391 -10.45 -12.30 9.04
N GLY A 392 -11.60 -12.97 8.97
CA GLY A 392 -12.83 -12.44 8.39
C GLY A 392 -13.86 -12.21 9.48
N TYR A 393 -14.50 -11.04 9.48
CA TYR A 393 -15.58 -10.66 10.39
C TYR A 393 -16.82 -10.22 9.62
N LEU A 394 -17.99 -10.41 10.23
CA LEU A 394 -19.27 -9.86 9.82
C LEU A 394 -19.70 -8.82 10.84
N PHE A 395 -19.82 -7.57 10.41
CA PHE A 395 -20.47 -6.51 11.19
C PHE A 395 -21.92 -6.40 10.76
N ARG A 396 -22.84 -6.74 11.66
CA ARG A 396 -24.30 -6.73 11.41
C ARG A 396 -25.04 -6.17 12.59
N GLY A 397 -25.99 -5.27 12.33
CA GLY A 397 -26.88 -4.74 13.37
C GLY A 397 -26.14 -4.08 14.53
N GLY A 398 -24.90 -3.63 14.29
CA GLY A 398 -24.05 -3.05 15.29
C GLY A 398 -23.22 -4.02 16.13
N THR A 399 -23.10 -5.29 15.73
CA THR A 399 -22.25 -6.25 16.41
C THR A 399 -21.23 -6.83 15.45
N LEU A 400 -19.98 -6.95 15.90
CA LEU A 400 -18.89 -7.56 15.15
C LEU A 400 -18.78 -9.05 15.50
N HIS A 401 -18.91 -9.90 14.49
CA HIS A 401 -18.83 -11.35 14.64
C HIS A 401 -17.67 -11.91 13.84
N GLN A 402 -16.71 -12.58 14.49
CA GLN A 402 -15.67 -13.31 13.77
C GLN A 402 -16.28 -14.50 13.02
N ILE A 403 -16.02 -14.58 11.72
CA ILE A 403 -16.48 -15.65 10.82
C ILE A 403 -15.45 -16.78 10.82
N THR A 404 -14.18 -16.43 10.67
CA THR A 404 -13.08 -17.39 10.49
C THR A 404 -12.60 -17.94 11.82
N LYS A 405 -11.82 -19.03 11.77
CA LYS A 405 -11.08 -19.57 12.91
C LYS A 405 -9.59 -19.52 12.61
N ASP A 406 -8.81 -19.06 13.57
CA ASP A 406 -7.36 -18.92 13.41
C ASP A 406 -6.69 -20.30 13.41
N HIS A 407 -5.81 -20.54 12.44
CA HIS A 407 -4.98 -21.73 12.39
C HIS A 407 -3.65 -21.50 13.13
N SER A 408 -3.72 -21.11 14.41
CA SER A 408 -2.55 -20.85 15.26
C SER A 408 -2.48 -21.79 16.47
N LEU A 409 -1.29 -21.95 17.05
CA LEU A 409 -1.10 -22.77 18.24
C LEU A 409 -1.95 -22.27 19.41
N VAL A 410 -1.96 -20.95 19.64
CA VAL A 410 -2.70 -20.34 20.73
C VAL A 410 -4.21 -20.47 20.55
N ALA A 411 -4.73 -20.39 19.32
CA ALA A 411 -6.15 -20.64 19.05
C ALA A 411 -6.53 -22.08 19.42
N LYS A 412 -5.70 -23.06 19.07
CA LYS A 412 -5.90 -24.47 19.46
C LYS A 412 -5.86 -24.68 20.98
N MET A 413 -4.98 -23.96 21.69
CA MET A 413 -4.92 -24.00 23.16
C MET A 413 -6.20 -23.42 23.79
N VAL A 414 -6.75 -22.33 23.23
CA VAL A 414 -8.04 -21.76 23.65
C VAL A 414 -9.19 -22.73 23.41
N GLU A 415 -9.27 -23.36 22.23
CA GLU A 415 -10.30 -24.37 21.92
C GLU A 415 -10.25 -25.57 22.89
N GLN A 416 -9.06 -25.90 23.39
CA GLN A 416 -8.84 -26.97 24.37
C GLN A 416 -9.01 -26.50 25.82
N ASN A 417 -9.45 -25.27 26.07
CA ASN A 417 -9.58 -24.63 27.39
C ASN A 417 -8.28 -24.66 28.21
N GLN A 418 -7.11 -24.63 27.55
CA GLN A 418 -5.81 -24.59 28.23
C GLN A 418 -5.42 -23.17 28.63
N ILE A 419 -5.85 -22.17 27.86
CA ILE A 419 -5.66 -20.74 28.11
C ILE A 419 -6.94 -19.98 27.73
N THR A 420 -7.10 -18.76 28.25
CA THR A 420 -8.19 -17.86 27.84
C THR A 420 -7.86 -17.11 26.54
N LYS A 421 -8.85 -16.45 25.94
CA LYS A 421 -8.63 -15.61 24.75
C LYS A 421 -7.67 -14.45 25.05
N GLU A 422 -7.75 -13.89 26.25
CA GLU A 422 -6.92 -12.78 26.71
C GLU A 422 -5.47 -13.26 26.89
N GLU A 423 -5.27 -14.45 27.46
CA GLU A 423 -3.96 -15.07 27.61
C GLU A 423 -3.32 -15.39 26.25
N ALA A 424 -4.11 -15.84 25.26
CA ALA A 424 -3.63 -16.16 23.92
C ALA A 424 -2.97 -14.97 23.21
N ARG A 425 -3.48 -13.74 23.41
CA ARG A 425 -2.98 -12.52 22.74
C ARG A 425 -1.57 -12.13 23.15
N VAL A 426 -1.17 -12.44 24.39
CA VAL A 426 0.15 -12.09 24.95
C VAL A 426 1.05 -13.31 25.14
N HIS A 427 0.63 -14.46 24.61
CA HIS A 427 1.34 -15.72 24.78
C HIS A 427 2.66 -15.71 23.97
N PRO A 428 3.78 -16.24 24.51
CA PRO A 428 5.08 -16.27 23.81
C PRO A 428 5.10 -17.00 22.47
N HIS A 429 4.08 -17.83 22.22
CA HIS A 429 3.90 -18.60 21.00
C HIS A 429 2.70 -18.14 20.16
N SER A 430 2.26 -16.88 20.33
CA SER A 430 1.17 -16.27 19.55
C SER A 430 1.40 -16.36 18.04
N ASN A 431 2.67 -16.24 17.61
CA ASN A 431 3.04 -16.17 16.20
C ASN A 431 3.25 -17.56 15.55
N ILE A 432 2.96 -18.66 16.26
CA ILE A 432 3.12 -20.01 15.70
C ILE A 432 1.86 -20.41 14.94
N LEU A 433 1.97 -20.45 13.62
CA LEU A 433 0.92 -20.95 12.73
C LEU A 433 0.99 -22.47 12.56
N LEU A 434 -0.19 -23.07 12.47
CA LEU A 434 -0.40 -24.49 12.23
C LEU A 434 -0.79 -24.78 10.78
N ARG A 435 -1.23 -23.77 10.03
CA ARG A 435 -1.58 -23.90 8.62
C ARG A 435 -1.28 -22.61 7.87
N THR A 436 -0.60 -22.75 6.74
CA THR A 436 -0.15 -21.66 5.87
C THR A 436 -0.27 -22.09 4.41
N VAL A 437 -0.37 -21.11 3.51
CA VAL A 437 -0.34 -21.32 2.07
C VAL A 437 1.13 -21.30 1.61
N GLY A 438 1.50 -22.25 0.76
CA GLY A 438 2.83 -22.33 0.14
C GLY A 438 3.86 -23.20 0.87
N THR A 439 3.55 -23.69 2.08
CA THR A 439 4.47 -24.52 2.87
C THR A 439 4.37 -26.00 2.55
N ASP A 440 3.15 -26.51 2.34
CA ASP A 440 2.86 -27.90 1.99
C ASP A 440 2.28 -28.00 0.57
N ARG A 441 2.32 -29.19 -0.05
CA ARG A 441 1.80 -29.41 -1.42
C ARG A 441 0.27 -29.53 -1.49
N ASN A 442 -0.39 -29.67 -0.35
CA ASN A 442 -1.84 -29.66 -0.25
C ASN A 442 -2.20 -28.79 0.94
N VAL A 443 -3.10 -27.83 0.72
CA VAL A 443 -3.58 -26.95 1.79
C VAL A 443 -5.02 -27.28 2.14
N ASP A 444 -5.31 -27.54 3.41
CA ASP A 444 -6.70 -27.67 3.86
C ASP A 444 -7.31 -26.27 4.01
N ILE A 445 -8.48 -26.01 3.45
CA ILE A 445 -9.15 -24.71 3.55
C ILE A 445 -10.41 -24.80 4.39
N ASP A 446 -10.63 -23.81 5.25
CA ASP A 446 -11.87 -23.65 5.98
C ASP A 446 -12.79 -22.71 5.20
N VAL A 447 -13.99 -23.15 4.82
CA VAL A 447 -14.97 -22.32 4.07
C VAL A 447 -16.25 -22.15 4.86
N PHE A 448 -16.62 -20.89 5.09
CA PHE A 448 -17.79 -20.47 5.86
C PHE A 448 -18.85 -19.86 4.94
N ARG A 449 -20.09 -20.35 5.02
CA ARG A 449 -21.23 -19.82 4.25
C ARG A 449 -21.97 -18.79 5.08
N VAL A 450 -22.04 -17.56 4.59
CA VAL A 450 -22.67 -16.44 5.29
C VAL A 450 -23.78 -15.87 4.43
N GLY A 451 -25.03 -15.91 4.90
CA GLY A 451 -26.12 -15.16 4.28
C GLY A 451 -25.98 -13.69 4.62
N LEU A 452 -26.04 -12.80 3.63
CA LEU A 452 -25.82 -11.36 3.79
C LEU A 452 -27.16 -10.61 3.76
N GLN A 453 -27.22 -9.54 4.55
CA GLN A 453 -28.31 -8.59 4.62
C GLN A 453 -27.80 -7.24 4.15
N LYS A 454 -28.73 -6.39 3.72
CA LYS A 454 -28.43 -5.02 3.35
C LYS A 454 -27.70 -4.31 4.49
N ASP A 455 -26.67 -3.55 4.16
CA ASP A 455 -25.85 -2.74 5.07
C ASP A 455 -24.91 -3.56 5.98
N ASP A 456 -24.86 -4.88 5.84
CA ASP A 456 -23.79 -5.69 6.46
C ASP A 456 -22.43 -5.27 5.93
N VAL A 457 -21.40 -5.35 6.77
CA VAL A 457 -20.01 -5.10 6.38
C VAL A 457 -19.16 -6.32 6.69
N ILE A 458 -18.49 -6.87 5.68
CA ILE A 458 -17.43 -7.86 5.85
C ILE A 458 -16.13 -7.10 6.09
N LEU A 459 -15.40 -7.46 7.15
CA LEU A 459 -14.04 -7.00 7.42
C LEU A 459 -13.08 -8.17 7.21
N LEU A 460 -12.13 -8.03 6.28
CA LEU A 460 -10.96 -8.91 6.16
C LEU A 460 -9.73 -8.17 6.67
N CYS A 461 -8.91 -8.81 7.49
CA CYS A 461 -7.68 -8.18 7.99
C CYS A 461 -6.56 -9.17 8.32
N SER A 462 -5.31 -8.69 8.27
CA SER A 462 -4.13 -9.36 8.82
C SER A 462 -4.08 -9.25 10.35
N ASP A 463 -3.10 -9.91 10.97
CA ASP A 463 -2.94 -9.93 12.43
C ASP A 463 -2.49 -8.58 13.00
N GLY A 464 -1.84 -7.72 12.22
CA GLY A 464 -1.45 -6.39 12.66
C GLY A 464 -2.62 -5.47 13.00
N LEU A 465 -3.85 -5.81 12.61
CA LEU A 465 -5.05 -5.14 13.14
C LEU A 465 -5.54 -5.80 14.44
N TRP A 466 -5.97 -7.07 14.36
CA TRP A 466 -6.65 -7.71 15.48
C TRP A 466 -5.72 -8.07 16.63
N GLY A 467 -4.41 -8.18 16.38
CA GLY A 467 -3.38 -8.35 17.41
C GLY A 467 -3.14 -7.07 18.21
N GLU A 468 -3.31 -5.90 17.59
CA GLU A 468 -3.06 -4.58 18.20
C GLU A 468 -4.32 -3.93 18.80
N ALA A 469 -5.51 -4.30 18.36
CA ALA A 469 -6.78 -3.80 18.86
C ALA A 469 -7.74 -4.93 19.27
N GLU A 470 -8.43 -4.76 20.39
CA GLU A 470 -9.44 -5.69 20.89
C GLU A 470 -10.74 -5.62 20.07
N ASP A 471 -11.50 -6.71 20.01
CA ASP A 471 -12.69 -6.82 19.18
C ASP A 471 -13.74 -5.75 19.54
N GLU A 472 -13.89 -5.40 20.81
CA GLU A 472 -14.77 -4.32 21.29
C GLU A 472 -14.39 -2.96 20.70
N LYS A 473 -13.07 -2.73 20.54
CA LYS A 473 -12.53 -1.50 19.97
C LYS A 473 -12.71 -1.46 18.46
N LEU A 474 -12.55 -2.62 17.79
CA LEU A 474 -12.87 -2.78 16.37
C LEU A 474 -14.37 -2.51 16.14
N GLU A 475 -15.25 -3.11 16.92
CA GLU A 475 -16.71 -2.91 16.86
C GLU A 475 -17.09 -1.44 17.04
N ALA A 476 -16.55 -0.77 18.06
CA ALA A 476 -16.79 0.65 18.30
C ALA A 476 -16.32 1.52 17.11
N THR A 477 -15.22 1.14 16.46
CA THR A 477 -14.70 1.85 15.28
C THR A 477 -15.58 1.62 14.06
N MET A 478 -16.07 0.40 13.84
CA MET A 478 -17.02 0.07 12.77
C MET A 478 -18.34 0.84 12.88
N HIS A 479 -18.72 1.25 14.10
CA HIS A 479 -19.87 2.13 14.37
C HIS A 479 -19.62 3.62 14.14
N SER A 480 -18.37 4.05 14.01
CA SER A 480 -18.00 5.46 14.16
C SER A 480 -18.41 6.37 12.99
N ASP A 481 -18.52 5.84 11.77
CA ASP A 481 -18.88 6.59 10.57
C ASP A 481 -19.54 5.65 9.52
N ALA A 482 -20.37 6.21 8.64
CA ALA A 482 -20.95 5.48 7.51
C ALA A 482 -19.98 5.40 6.31
N ASP A 483 -18.97 6.27 6.26
CA ASP A 483 -17.93 6.27 5.24
C ASP A 483 -16.86 5.22 5.58
N LEU A 484 -16.84 4.13 4.81
CA LEU A 484 -15.87 3.04 5.02
C LEU A 484 -14.42 3.51 4.89
N SER A 485 -14.12 4.54 4.09
CA SER A 485 -12.76 5.09 3.98
C SER A 485 -12.30 5.69 5.30
N LYS A 486 -13.18 6.39 6.02
CA LYS A 486 -12.84 6.91 7.35
C LYS A 486 -12.74 5.81 8.39
N VAL A 487 -13.65 4.84 8.35
CA VAL A 487 -13.59 3.68 9.26
C VAL A 487 -12.28 2.92 9.06
N CYS A 488 -11.91 2.61 7.82
CA CYS A 488 -10.67 1.90 7.46
C CYS A 488 -9.42 2.64 7.96
N ARG A 489 -9.33 3.96 7.75
CA ARG A 489 -8.24 4.79 8.28
C ARG A 489 -8.22 4.85 9.81
N THR A 490 -9.39 4.84 10.44
CA THR A 490 -9.48 4.83 11.91
C THR A 490 -9.04 3.48 12.47
N LEU A 491 -9.41 2.36 11.85
CA LEU A 491 -8.93 1.03 12.23
C LEU A 491 -7.40 0.92 12.11
N LEU A 492 -6.81 1.42 11.03
CA LEU A 492 -5.35 1.48 10.89
C LEU A 492 -4.71 2.30 12.02
N ARG A 493 -5.32 3.44 12.37
CA ARG A 493 -4.87 4.26 13.49
C ARG A 493 -4.95 3.50 14.83
N GLU A 494 -5.98 2.70 15.04
CA GLU A 494 -6.08 1.87 16.24
C GLU A 494 -4.95 0.82 16.31
N SER A 495 -4.57 0.21 15.18
CA SER A 495 -3.36 -0.64 15.11
C SER A 495 -2.09 0.11 15.50
N HIS A 496 -1.89 1.32 14.98
CA HIS A 496 -0.75 2.17 15.35
C HIS A 496 -0.74 2.56 16.83
N LEU A 497 -1.91 2.81 17.42
CA LEU A 497 -2.06 3.14 18.84
C LEU A 497 -1.79 1.91 19.75
N GLY A 498 -2.12 0.70 19.30
CA GLY A 498 -1.77 -0.56 19.98
C GLY A 498 -0.28 -0.89 19.96
N GLY A 499 0.46 -0.28 19.03
CA GLY A 499 1.91 -0.35 18.93
C GLY A 499 2.43 -0.50 17.51
N GLY A 500 1.57 -0.92 16.57
CA GLY A 500 1.92 -1.16 15.16
C GLY A 500 3.14 -2.06 15.01
N ARG A 501 3.20 -3.16 15.77
CA ARG A 501 4.36 -4.07 15.76
C ARG A 501 4.48 -4.85 14.47
N ASP A 502 3.37 -5.04 13.77
CA ASP A 502 3.34 -5.74 12.47
C ASP A 502 2.82 -4.89 11.31
N ASN A 503 2.92 -5.46 10.12
CA ASN A 503 2.19 -5.00 8.94
C ASN A 503 0.69 -5.07 9.20
N CYS A 504 -0.07 -4.12 8.69
CA CYS A 504 -1.51 -4.03 8.96
C CYS A 504 -2.27 -3.80 7.68
N THR A 505 -3.09 -4.78 7.30
CA THR A 505 -3.93 -4.75 6.10
C THR A 505 -5.38 -4.97 6.46
N ILE A 506 -6.25 -4.13 5.89
CA ILE A 506 -7.66 -4.02 6.25
C ILE A 506 -8.45 -3.86 4.95
N MET A 507 -9.52 -4.63 4.81
CA MET A 507 -10.50 -4.48 3.75
C MET A 507 -11.92 -4.56 4.30
N LEU A 508 -12.73 -3.55 3.99
CA LEU A 508 -14.13 -3.41 4.37
C LEU A 508 -15.00 -3.53 3.13
N ILE A 509 -16.00 -4.41 3.14
CA ILE A 509 -16.93 -4.64 2.03
C ILE A 509 -18.36 -4.57 2.58
N ARG A 510 -19.09 -3.49 2.26
CA ARG A 510 -20.51 -3.34 2.52
C ARG A 510 -21.35 -3.92 1.38
N VAL A 511 -22.45 -4.56 1.78
CA VAL A 511 -23.32 -5.33 0.90
C VAL A 511 -24.67 -4.65 0.68
#